data_AF-L7URC5-F1
#
_entry.id   AF-L7URC5-F1
#
_cell.length_a   1.000
_cell.length_b   1.000
_cell.length_c   1.000
_cell.angle_alpha   90.00
_cell.angle_beta   90.00
_cell.angle_gamma   90.00
#
_symmetry.space_group_name_H-M   'P 1'
#
loop_
_entity.id
_entity.type
_entity.pdbx_description
1 polymer ?
#
loop_
_entity_poly.entity_id
_entity_poly.type
_entity_poly.pdbx_seq_one_letter_code
_entity_poly.pdbx_strand_id
1 'polypeptide(L)'
;MSSTTKLRGWLLGGVLLLSTAAASASKSSVSLGDIELRVFDQTKAALVKREEAEDPYGMFVDAVFLVQVKGEFDGDKPLKLKVVVSAPKEESEAGERRAWKVTQTRELHALPESGVLQVPFLMPYECASTVKVVATLTGPGIQARKKLDTAFPCAE
;
A
#
# COMPACT_ATOMS: atom_id res chain seq x y z
N MET A 1 -52.41 26.58 -68.12
CA MET A 1 -50.99 26.61 -67.73
C MET A 1 -50.90 26.87 -66.23
N SER A 2 -50.05 26.11 -65.56
CA SER A 2 -49.82 26.05 -64.10
C SER A 2 -49.54 27.40 -63.44
N SER A 3 -49.91 27.54 -62.16
CA SER A 3 -48.88 27.65 -61.11
C SER A 3 -49.48 27.46 -59.71
N THR A 4 -48.87 26.53 -58.97
CA THR A 4 -49.07 26.16 -57.57
C THR A 4 -48.35 27.11 -56.61
N THR A 5 -48.89 27.35 -55.40
CA THR A 5 -48.01 27.45 -54.22
C THR A 5 -48.70 26.91 -52.96
N LYS A 6 -48.03 25.96 -52.29
CA LYS A 6 -48.45 25.22 -51.10
C LYS A 6 -47.88 25.84 -49.81
N LEU A 7 -48.69 25.76 -48.75
CA LEU A 7 -48.39 25.39 -47.35
C LEU A 7 -46.91 25.13 -46.96
N ARG A 8 -46.47 25.68 -45.82
CA ARG A 8 -46.22 24.93 -44.56
C ARG A 8 -45.52 25.81 -43.53
N GLY A 9 -46.22 26.13 -42.44
CA GLY A 9 -45.61 26.63 -41.21
C GLY A 9 -44.81 25.53 -40.52
N TRP A 10 -43.57 25.85 -40.15
CA TRP A 10 -42.69 25.00 -39.36
C TRP A 10 -42.96 25.21 -37.87
N LEU A 11 -43.38 24.14 -37.20
CA LEU A 11 -43.20 23.90 -35.76
C LEU A 11 -41.83 23.23 -35.54
N LEU A 12 -41.39 23.20 -34.28
CA LEU A 12 -40.26 22.48 -33.65
C LEU A 12 -39.18 23.45 -33.16
N GLY A 13 -38.69 23.41 -31.93
CA GLY A 13 -38.91 22.50 -30.81
C GLY A 13 -37.85 22.87 -29.76
N GLY A 14 -38.29 23.28 -28.56
CA GLY A 14 -37.40 23.70 -27.49
C GLY A 14 -36.64 22.50 -26.92
N VAL A 15 -35.31 22.54 -27.00
CA VAL A 15 -34.43 21.55 -26.38
C VAL A 15 -34.16 22.00 -24.94
N LEU A 16 -34.74 21.28 -23.97
CA LEU A 16 -34.36 21.37 -22.56
C LEU A 16 -32.99 20.70 -22.38
N LEU A 17 -31.95 21.51 -22.19
CA LEU A 17 -30.62 21.04 -21.78
C LEU A 17 -30.67 20.68 -20.29
N LEU A 18 -30.77 19.38 -20.00
CA LEU A 18 -30.52 18.80 -18.68
C LEU A 18 -29.04 18.95 -18.35
N SER A 19 -28.70 19.97 -17.55
CA SER A 19 -27.39 20.16 -16.96
C SER A 19 -27.07 19.00 -16.02
N THR A 20 -26.28 18.05 -16.52
CA THR A 20 -25.71 16.97 -15.72
C THR A 20 -24.68 17.59 -14.78
N ALA A 21 -25.02 17.70 -13.49
CA ALA A 21 -24.04 17.99 -12.46
C ALA A 21 -23.09 16.79 -12.37
N ALA A 22 -21.98 16.85 -13.11
CA ALA A 22 -20.85 15.98 -12.90
C ALA A 22 -20.27 16.32 -11.53
N ALA A 23 -20.69 15.57 -10.51
CA ALA A 23 -20.04 15.58 -9.20
C ALA A 23 -18.55 15.30 -9.45
N SER A 24 -17.73 16.33 -9.27
CA SER A 24 -16.28 16.19 -9.29
C SER A 24 -15.91 15.34 -8.08
N ALA A 25 -15.77 14.04 -8.30
CA ALA A 25 -15.17 13.16 -7.31
C ALA A 25 -13.76 13.68 -7.07
N SER A 26 -13.54 14.28 -5.89
CA SER A 26 -12.21 14.67 -5.43
C SER A 26 -11.33 13.43 -5.51
N LYS A 27 -10.33 13.48 -6.39
CA LYS A 27 -9.41 12.38 -6.63
C LYS A 27 -8.59 12.20 -5.35
N SER A 28 -8.94 11.20 -4.53
CA SER A 28 -8.18 10.90 -3.30
C SER A 28 -6.71 10.72 -3.68
N SER A 29 -5.81 11.52 -3.11
CA SER A 29 -4.40 11.58 -3.50
C SER A 29 -3.52 10.53 -2.79
N VAL A 30 -4.15 9.47 -2.28
CA VAL A 30 -3.47 8.48 -1.43
C VAL A 30 -2.50 7.62 -2.23
N SER A 31 -1.27 7.49 -1.72
CA SER A 31 -0.20 6.71 -2.33
C SER A 31 0.64 5.97 -1.28
N LEU A 32 1.41 4.99 -1.72
CA LEU A 32 2.45 4.37 -0.89
C LEU A 32 3.75 5.17 -1.01
N GLY A 33 4.34 5.51 0.13
CA GLY A 33 5.69 6.03 0.23
C GLY A 33 6.72 4.91 0.25
N ASP A 34 7.65 4.99 1.20
CA ASP A 34 8.69 3.98 1.39
C ASP A 34 8.28 2.88 2.38
N ILE A 35 9.00 1.76 2.30
CA ILE A 35 8.95 0.66 3.25
C ILE A 35 10.31 0.67 3.94
N GLU A 36 10.32 0.85 5.26
CA GLU A 36 11.54 0.84 6.06
C GLU A 36 11.57 -0.42 6.91
N LEU A 37 12.71 -1.11 6.95
CA LEU A 37 12.96 -2.20 7.89
C LEU A 37 13.65 -1.63 9.13
N ARG A 38 13.04 -1.84 10.29
CA ARG A 38 13.65 -1.67 11.60
C ARG A 38 13.62 -2.98 12.36
N VAL A 39 14.36 -3.03 13.46
CA VAL A 39 14.28 -4.14 14.41
C VAL A 39 13.98 -3.58 15.79
N PHE A 40 13.13 -4.28 16.53
CA PHE A 40 12.98 -4.03 17.95
C PHE A 40 14.07 -4.81 18.68
N ASP A 41 15.08 -4.09 19.14
CA ASP A 41 16.18 -4.65 19.94
C ASP A 41 15.69 -4.77 21.39
N GLN A 42 15.50 -6.00 21.87
CA GLN A 42 15.00 -6.25 23.22
C GLN A 42 16.01 -5.87 24.31
N THR A 43 17.31 -5.93 24.01
CA THR A 43 18.38 -5.52 24.94
C THR A 43 18.35 -4.02 25.18
N LYS A 44 18.09 -3.25 24.12
CA LYS A 44 17.95 -1.78 24.19
C LYS A 44 16.52 -1.32 24.48
N ALA A 45 15.56 -2.24 24.43
CA ALA A 45 14.12 -1.98 24.47
C ALA A 45 13.68 -0.87 23.49
N ALA A 46 14.24 -0.87 22.27
CA ALA A 46 14.08 0.23 21.32
C ALA A 46 13.98 -0.24 19.86
N LEU A 47 13.27 0.55 19.04
CA LEU A 47 13.29 0.39 17.58
C LEU A 47 14.54 1.06 17.00
N VAL A 48 15.45 0.24 16.49
CA VAL A 48 16.71 0.68 15.91
C VAL A 48 16.79 0.28 14.43
N LYS A 49 17.75 0.85 13.71
CA LYS A 49 18.11 0.29 12.40
C LYS A 49 18.72 -1.09 12.62
N ARG A 50 18.56 -1.98 11.65
CA ARG A 50 19.08 -3.34 11.75
C ARG A 50 20.60 -3.35 11.98
N GLU A 51 21.33 -2.44 11.38
CA GLU A 51 22.78 -2.32 11.50
C GLU A 51 23.24 -1.80 12.87
N GLU A 52 22.32 -1.23 13.65
CA GLU A 52 22.57 -0.70 14.99
C GLU A 52 22.15 -1.70 16.09
N ALA A 53 21.51 -2.81 15.73
CA ALA A 53 21.11 -3.85 16.67
C ALA A 53 22.35 -4.58 17.21
N GLU A 54 22.31 -4.89 18.50
CA GLU A 54 23.43 -5.60 19.15
C GLU A 54 23.56 -7.04 18.63
N ASP A 55 22.44 -7.68 18.32
CA ASP A 55 22.38 -9.00 17.68
C ASP A 55 21.38 -8.97 16.51
N PRO A 56 21.85 -8.73 15.27
CA PRO A 56 20.97 -8.65 14.11
C PRO A 56 20.54 -10.03 13.59
N TYR A 57 20.86 -11.14 14.27
CA TYR A 57 20.70 -12.51 13.76
C TYR A 57 19.39 -13.19 14.21
N GLY A 58 18.45 -12.45 14.78
CA GLY A 58 17.15 -12.96 15.19
C GLY A 58 17.06 -13.40 16.65
N MET A 59 18.19 -13.39 17.38
CA MET A 59 18.16 -13.55 18.82
C MET A 59 17.82 -12.21 19.45
N PHE A 60 16.74 -12.14 20.23
CA PHE A 60 16.29 -10.93 20.93
C PHE A 60 15.91 -9.74 20.03
N VAL A 61 15.60 -10.00 18.75
CA VAL A 61 15.12 -8.97 17.81
C VAL A 61 13.84 -9.38 17.10
N ASP A 62 12.90 -8.45 17.01
CA ASP A 62 11.68 -8.59 16.19
C ASP A 62 11.75 -7.69 14.96
N ALA A 63 11.45 -8.22 13.77
CA ALA A 63 11.46 -7.42 12.54
C ALA A 63 10.21 -6.51 12.49
N VAL A 64 10.42 -5.23 12.20
CA VAL A 64 9.35 -4.24 12.08
C VAL A 64 9.43 -3.54 10.73
N PHE A 65 8.43 -3.73 9.89
CA PHE A 65 8.28 -2.95 8.66
C PHE A 65 7.40 -1.74 8.90
N LEU A 66 7.95 -0.55 8.66
CA LEU A 66 7.21 0.71 8.68
C LEU A 66 6.84 1.07 7.25
N VAL A 67 5.56 0.95 6.91
CA VAL A 67 5.05 1.33 5.58
C VAL A 67 4.49 2.74 5.65
N GLN A 68 5.03 3.63 4.83
CA GLN A 68 4.52 4.99 4.72
C GLN A 68 3.32 5.02 3.76
N VAL A 69 2.22 5.61 4.22
CA VAL A 69 1.06 5.95 3.40
C VAL A 69 0.99 7.46 3.34
N LYS A 70 0.95 8.03 2.13
CA LYS A 70 0.96 9.48 1.89
C LYS A 70 -0.34 9.96 1.28
N GLY A 71 -0.74 11.19 1.57
CA GLY A 71 -1.95 11.84 1.10
C GLY A 71 -3.05 11.90 2.15
N GLU A 72 -4.17 12.48 1.76
CA GLU A 72 -5.35 12.66 2.60
C GLU A 72 -6.40 11.61 2.25
N PHE A 73 -7.05 11.06 3.27
CA PHE A 73 -8.15 10.13 3.12
C PHE A 73 -9.14 10.32 4.25
N ASP A 74 -10.35 10.71 3.87
CA ASP A 74 -11.53 10.67 4.71
C ASP A 74 -12.66 10.10 3.83
N GLY A 75 -12.89 8.79 3.95
CA GLY A 75 -13.81 8.08 3.07
C GLY A 75 -14.58 7.02 3.83
N ASP A 76 -15.86 6.83 3.44
CA ASP A 76 -16.81 5.94 4.14
C ASP A 76 -16.36 4.47 4.23
N LYS A 77 -15.43 4.05 3.37
CA LYS A 77 -14.89 2.68 3.33
C LYS A 77 -13.40 2.69 3.61
N PRO A 78 -12.89 1.87 4.55
CA PRO A 78 -11.47 1.89 4.88
C PRO A 78 -10.60 1.46 3.69
N LEU A 79 -9.40 2.01 3.63
CA LEU A 79 -8.33 1.48 2.78
C LEU A 79 -7.77 0.21 3.42
N LYS A 80 -7.34 -0.73 2.60
CA LYS A 80 -6.67 -1.95 3.04
C LYS A 80 -5.20 -1.88 2.66
N LEU A 81 -4.34 -1.86 3.68
CA LEU A 81 -2.90 -1.95 3.52
C LEU A 81 -2.45 -3.38 3.83
N LYS A 82 -2.09 -4.13 2.79
CA LYS A 82 -1.60 -5.51 2.88
C LYS A 82 -0.09 -5.54 2.71
N VAL A 83 0.61 -6.15 3.65
CA VAL A 83 2.05 -6.45 3.54
C VAL A 83 2.22 -7.97 3.40
N VAL A 84 3.01 -8.36 2.41
CA VAL A 84 3.46 -9.74 2.19
C VAL A 84 4.98 -9.75 2.31
N VAL A 85 5.51 -10.57 3.21
CA VAL A 85 6.95 -10.79 3.38
C VAL A 85 7.23 -12.25 3.07
N SER A 86 8.26 -12.54 2.28
CA SER A 86 8.58 -13.91 1.88
C SER A 86 10.05 -14.09 1.56
N ALA A 87 10.56 -15.30 1.80
CA ALA A 87 11.85 -15.75 1.31
C ALA A 87 11.69 -17.07 0.53
N PRO A 88 12.52 -17.29 -0.52
CA PRO A 88 12.57 -18.57 -1.21
C PRO A 88 13.25 -19.64 -0.35
N LYS A 89 13.20 -20.89 -0.81
CA LYS A 89 14.06 -21.95 -0.26
C LYS A 89 15.52 -21.58 -0.56
N GLU A 90 16.40 -21.81 0.41
CA GLU A 90 17.83 -21.50 0.33
C GLU A 90 18.63 -22.69 0.86
N GLU A 91 19.78 -22.95 0.26
CA GLU A 91 20.77 -23.90 0.76
C GLU A 91 22.02 -23.12 1.18
N SER A 92 22.58 -23.48 2.33
CA SER A 92 23.77 -22.83 2.89
C SER A 92 24.65 -23.85 3.61
N GLU A 93 25.85 -23.44 4.03
CA GLU A 93 26.76 -24.30 4.80
C GLU A 93 26.15 -24.75 6.14
N ALA A 94 25.31 -23.90 6.75
CA ALA A 94 24.56 -24.22 7.97
C ALA A 94 23.35 -25.15 7.72
N GLY A 95 23.07 -25.51 6.47
CA GLY A 95 21.97 -26.40 6.07
C GLY A 95 20.90 -25.74 5.21
N GLU A 96 19.83 -26.51 4.95
CA GLU A 96 18.68 -26.08 4.15
C GLU A 96 17.73 -25.19 4.96
N ARG A 97 17.36 -24.04 4.39
CA ARG A 97 16.31 -23.14 4.89
C ARG A 97 15.09 -23.23 4.00
N ARG A 98 13.93 -23.48 4.60
CA ARG A 98 12.67 -23.63 3.88
C ARG A 98 12.17 -22.29 3.36
N ALA A 99 11.48 -22.32 2.22
CA ALA A 99 10.72 -21.17 1.76
C ALA A 99 9.64 -20.80 2.78
N TRP A 100 9.45 -19.51 3.02
CA TRP A 100 8.44 -19.00 3.94
C TRP A 100 7.76 -17.76 3.41
N LYS A 101 6.54 -17.52 3.91
CA LYS A 101 5.72 -16.36 3.53
C LYS A 101 4.75 -16.02 4.64
N VAL A 102 4.75 -14.75 5.03
CA VAL A 102 3.83 -14.18 6.00
C VAL A 102 3.05 -13.04 5.36
N THR A 103 1.78 -12.91 5.70
CA THR A 103 0.88 -11.89 5.16
C THR A 103 0.12 -11.22 6.30
N GLN A 104 0.13 -9.90 6.32
CA GLN A 104 -0.64 -9.10 7.26
C GLN A 104 -1.44 -8.04 6.52
N THR A 105 -2.59 -7.66 7.07
CA THR A 105 -3.46 -6.62 6.51
C THR A 105 -3.89 -5.68 7.63
N ARG A 106 -3.88 -4.37 7.35
CA ARG A 106 -4.41 -3.31 8.21
C ARG A 106 -5.49 -2.55 7.47
N GLU A 107 -6.52 -2.15 8.19
CA GLU A 107 -7.55 -1.26 7.69
C GLU A 107 -7.23 0.16 8.15
N LEU A 108 -7.28 1.13 7.22
CA LEU A 108 -7.01 2.54 7.47
C LEU A 108 -8.31 3.30 7.22
N HIS A 109 -8.90 3.81 8.29
CA HIS A 109 -10.18 4.51 8.24
C HIS A 109 -10.02 5.99 7.90
N ALA A 110 -8.92 6.61 8.34
CA ALA A 110 -8.57 7.98 8.01
C ALA A 110 -7.04 8.12 7.95
N LEU A 111 -6.57 9.13 7.23
CA LEU A 111 -5.16 9.54 7.24
C LEU A 111 -5.03 10.91 7.94
N PRO A 112 -3.94 11.13 8.71
CA PRO A 112 -3.72 12.40 9.39
C PRO A 112 -3.56 13.56 8.39
N GLU A 113 -3.95 14.76 8.80
CA GLU A 113 -3.89 15.99 7.98
C GLU A 113 -2.48 16.30 7.45
N SER A 114 -1.43 15.83 8.13
CA SER A 114 -0.04 15.98 7.68
C SER A 114 0.28 15.17 6.41
N GLY A 115 -0.64 14.30 5.98
CA GLY A 115 -0.54 13.55 4.74
C GLY A 115 0.54 12.48 4.74
N VAL A 116 1.07 12.07 5.90
CA VAL A 116 1.99 10.93 6.02
C VAL A 116 1.66 10.12 7.28
N LEU A 117 1.27 8.86 7.10
CA LEU A 117 1.06 7.88 8.16
C LEU A 117 2.11 6.77 8.05
N GLN A 118 2.77 6.45 9.16
CA GLN A 118 3.60 5.24 9.27
C GLN A 118 2.77 4.11 9.88
N VAL A 119 2.60 3.01 9.14
CA VAL A 119 1.86 1.84 9.59
C VAL A 119 2.86 0.72 9.91
N PRO A 120 2.99 0.30 11.18
CA PRO A 120 3.91 -0.75 11.58
C PRO A 120 3.34 -2.15 11.31
N PHE A 121 4.21 -3.05 10.85
CA PHE A 121 3.96 -4.48 10.69
C PHE A 121 5.05 -5.26 11.42
N LEU A 122 4.67 -5.91 12.52
CA LEU A 122 5.54 -6.79 13.30
C LEU A 122 5.60 -8.15 12.63
N MET A 123 6.80 -8.66 12.40
CA MET A 123 7.02 -9.91 11.68
C MET A 123 7.94 -10.82 12.49
N PRO A 124 7.66 -12.14 12.53
CA PRO A 124 8.62 -13.10 13.02
C PRO A 124 9.94 -12.95 12.26
N TYR A 125 11.04 -12.98 12.99
CA TYR A 125 12.37 -12.96 12.39
C TYR A 125 12.72 -14.39 11.92
N GLU A 126 12.57 -14.66 10.63
CA GLU A 126 13.01 -15.90 10.00
C GLU A 126 14.19 -15.60 9.07
N CYS A 127 15.40 -15.99 9.47
CA CYS A 127 16.61 -15.62 8.75
C CYS A 127 16.61 -16.16 7.30
N ALA A 128 17.04 -15.32 6.36
CA ALA A 128 17.16 -15.62 4.94
C ALA A 128 18.03 -14.56 4.25
N SER A 129 18.89 -14.99 3.32
CA SER A 129 19.75 -14.05 2.58
C SER A 129 18.96 -13.14 1.62
N THR A 130 17.77 -13.56 1.21
CA THR A 130 16.88 -12.78 0.34
C THR A 130 15.45 -12.77 0.88
N VAL A 131 14.99 -11.60 1.32
CA VAL A 131 13.63 -11.35 1.80
C VAL A 131 12.96 -10.33 0.88
N LYS A 132 11.80 -10.70 0.35
CA LYS A 132 10.97 -9.84 -0.49
C LYS A 132 9.77 -9.33 0.29
N VAL A 133 9.61 -8.02 0.32
CA VAL A 133 8.49 -7.33 0.96
C VAL A 133 7.65 -6.66 -0.11
N VAL A 134 6.34 -6.87 -0.06
CA VAL A 134 5.37 -6.27 -0.97
C VAL A 134 4.26 -5.63 -0.15
N ALA A 135 4.21 -4.30 -0.15
CA ALA A 135 3.07 -3.55 0.36
C ALA A 135 2.08 -3.26 -0.78
N THR A 136 0.79 -3.51 -0.54
CA THR A 136 -0.31 -3.20 -1.46
C THR A 136 -1.36 -2.39 -0.72
N LEU A 137 -1.69 -1.21 -1.24
CA LEU A 137 -2.78 -0.39 -0.74
C LEU A 137 -3.96 -0.49 -1.71
N THR A 138 -5.13 -0.85 -1.20
CA THR A 138 -6.36 -0.92 -1.99
C THR A 138 -7.50 -0.17 -1.33
N GLY A 139 -8.38 0.42 -2.14
CA GLY A 139 -9.57 1.11 -1.68
C GLY A 139 -10.39 1.65 -2.86
N PRO A 140 -11.50 2.35 -2.60
CA PRO A 140 -12.28 2.99 -3.66
C PRO A 140 -11.40 3.92 -4.51
N GLY A 141 -11.20 3.59 -5.79
CA GLY A 141 -10.36 4.38 -6.70
C GLY A 141 -8.86 4.35 -6.40
N ILE A 142 -8.41 3.55 -5.42
CA ILE A 142 -7.00 3.48 -4.99
C ILE A 142 -6.46 2.06 -5.21
N GLN A 143 -5.37 1.96 -5.96
CA GLN A 143 -4.58 0.75 -6.06
C GLN A 143 -3.10 1.14 -6.20
N ALA A 144 -2.31 0.87 -5.16
CA ALA A 144 -0.87 1.14 -5.15
C ALA A 144 -0.09 -0.08 -4.67
N ARG A 145 1.14 -0.24 -5.16
CA ARG A 145 2.04 -1.33 -4.77
C ARG A 145 3.46 -0.81 -4.62
N LYS A 146 4.13 -1.19 -3.54
CA LYS A 146 5.54 -0.89 -3.27
C LYS A 146 6.26 -2.18 -2.90
N LYS A 147 7.53 -2.27 -3.29
CA LYS A 147 8.39 -3.42 -2.99
C LYS A 147 9.64 -2.94 -2.25
N LEU A 148 10.16 -3.81 -1.39
CA LEU A 148 11.47 -3.70 -0.77
C LEU A 148 12.11 -5.09 -0.82
N ASP A 149 13.29 -5.18 -1.40
CA ASP A 149 14.14 -6.36 -1.29
C ASP A 149 15.15 -6.09 -0.17
N THR A 150 15.27 -7.03 0.75
CA THR A 150 16.14 -6.94 1.93
C THR A 150 16.67 -8.34 2.30
N ALA A 151 17.31 -8.47 3.45
CA ALA A 151 17.81 -9.73 3.99
C ALA A 151 17.57 -9.76 5.50
N PHE A 152 17.36 -10.96 6.04
CA PHE A 152 17.38 -11.22 7.48
C PHE A 152 18.64 -12.06 7.75
N PRO A 153 19.76 -11.42 8.16
CA PRO A 153 21.00 -12.12 8.48
C PRO A 153 20.78 -13.36 9.35
N CYS A 154 21.46 -14.45 8.98
CA CYS A 154 21.57 -15.66 9.77
C CYS A 154 22.87 -15.62 10.58
N ALA A 155 22.85 -16.13 11.81
CA ALA A 155 24.10 -16.50 12.48
C ALA A 155 24.69 -17.71 11.73
N GLU A 156 25.97 -17.64 11.39
CA GLU A 156 26.74 -18.74 10.78
C GLU A 156 27.60 -19.44 11.83
#